data_AF-A0A0F8WKQ0-F1
#
_entry.id   AF-A0A0F8WKQ0-F1
#
_cell.length_a   1.000
_cell.length_b   1.000
_cell.length_c   1.000
_cell.angle_alpha   90.00
_cell.angle_beta   90.00
_cell.angle_gamma   90.00
#
_symmetry.space_group_name_H-M   'P 1'
#
loop_
_entity.id
_entity.type
_entity.pdbx_description
1 polymer ?
#
loop_
_entity_poly.entity_id
_entity_poly.type
_entity_poly.pdbx_seq_one_letter_code
_entity_poly.pdbx_strand_id
1 'polypeptide(L)'
;AIRDAELVSEHIKFVLNEDVMKIVAVGDMGSADNEFEKNGDELLELKVEETAAATFTLSYLREVFGVLKNLTDVVNIELSTDMPIKIEAAAPIPNIEATLYLAPCIGI
;
A
#
# COMPACT_ATOMS: atom_id res chain seq x y z
N ALA A 1 8.99 4.77 -1.83
CA ALA A 1 8.22 3.51 -1.75
C ALA A 1 7.98 2.82 -3.10
N ILE A 2 6.85 3.00 -3.79
CA ILE A 2 6.48 2.13 -4.96
C ILE A 2 7.49 2.21 -6.11
N ARG A 3 8.01 3.40 -6.42
CA ARG A 3 9.01 3.58 -7.49
C ARG A 3 10.35 2.93 -7.15
N ASP A 4 10.71 2.89 -5.88
CA ASP A 4 11.95 2.25 -5.41
C ASP A 4 11.82 0.73 -5.47
N ALA A 5 10.65 0.22 -5.11
CA ALA A 5 10.30 -1.20 -5.25
C ALA A 5 10.31 -1.68 -6.71
N GLU A 6 9.93 -0.82 -7.67
CA GLU A 6 9.85 -1.16 -9.11
C GLU A 6 11.23 -1.48 -9.71
N LEU A 7 12.29 -0.93 -9.13
CA LEU A 7 13.66 -1.20 -9.58
C LEU A 7 14.14 -2.61 -9.20
N VAL A 8 13.47 -3.26 -8.25
CA VAL A 8 13.95 -4.51 -7.63
C VAL A 8 12.99 -5.68 -7.74
N SER A 9 11.67 -5.46 -7.86
CA SER A 9 10.70 -6.56 -7.90
C SER A 9 9.42 -6.22 -8.67
N GLU A 10 8.77 -7.25 -9.20
CA GLU A 10 7.41 -7.17 -9.78
C GLU A 10 6.32 -7.21 -8.70
N HIS A 11 6.68 -7.60 -7.48
CA HIS A 11 5.77 -7.79 -6.35
C HIS A 11 6.18 -6.93 -5.17
N ILE A 12 5.18 -6.39 -4.45
CA ILE A 12 5.41 -5.69 -3.19
C ILE A 12 4.57 -6.30 -2.10
N LYS A 13 5.18 -6.44 -0.92
CA LYS A 13 4.55 -6.93 0.29
C LYS A 13 4.26 -5.75 1.21
N PHE A 14 3.00 -5.58 1.57
CA PHE A 14 2.60 -4.71 2.67
C PHE A 14 2.67 -5.51 3.96
N VAL A 15 3.19 -4.89 5.01
CA VAL A 15 3.21 -5.44 6.36
C VAL A 15 2.72 -4.36 7.31
N LEU A 16 1.73 -4.69 8.13
CA LEU A 16 1.19 -3.83 9.18
C LEU A 16 1.38 -4.50 10.53
N ASN A 17 1.86 -3.73 11.50
CA ASN A 17 1.78 -4.06 12.91
C ASN A 17 1.34 -2.83 13.71
N GLU A 18 1.25 -2.96 15.03
CA GLU A 18 0.71 -1.90 15.90
C GLU A 18 1.48 -0.56 15.84
N ASP A 19 2.75 -0.60 15.45
CA ASP A 19 3.68 0.52 15.49
C ASP A 19 4.07 1.05 14.10
N VAL A 20 4.09 0.18 13.08
CA VAL A 20 4.63 0.51 11.75
C VAL A 20 3.83 -0.12 10.60
N MET A 21 3.84 0.61 9.49
CA MET A 21 3.49 0.11 8.16
C MET A 21 4.78 -0.03 7.34
N LYS A 22 4.99 -1.19 6.70
CA LYS A 22 6.12 -1.42 5.81
C LYS A 22 5.67 -1.79 4.41
N ILE A 23 6.44 -1.33 3.43
CA ILE A 23 6.33 -1.74 2.03
C ILE A 23 7.68 -2.33 1.63
N VAL A 24 7.69 -3.64 1.42
CA VAL A 24 8.89 -4.42 1.14
C VAL A 24 8.81 -4.97 -0.27
N ALA A 25 9.92 -4.87 -1.02
CA ALA A 25 10.08 -5.48 -2.32
C ALA A 25 11.41 -6.20 -2.39
N VAL A 26 11.40 -7.46 -2.83
CA VAL A 26 12.60 -8.30 -2.94
C VAL A 26 12.64 -8.89 -4.32
N GLY A 27 13.79 -8.84 -4.98
CA GLY A 27 14.05 -9.57 -6.20
C GLY A 27 15.54 -9.88 -6.38
N ASP A 28 15.90 -10.35 -7.57
CA ASP A 28 17.19 -11.02 -7.78
C ASP A 28 18.40 -10.12 -7.57
N MET A 29 18.26 -8.82 -7.84
CA MET A 29 19.37 -7.86 -7.80
C MET A 29 19.40 -7.02 -6.51
N GLY A 30 18.43 -7.18 -5.61
CA GLY A 30 18.37 -6.43 -4.36
C GLY A 30 16.99 -6.36 -3.72
N SER A 31 16.86 -5.49 -2.72
CA SER A 31 15.61 -5.26 -1.99
C SER A 31 15.40 -3.78 -1.69
N ALA A 32 14.14 -3.39 -1.59
CA ALA A 32 13.71 -2.08 -1.11
C ALA A 32 12.81 -2.29 0.12
N ASP A 33 13.06 -1.51 1.17
CA ASP A 33 12.28 -1.51 2.41
C ASP A 33 11.94 -0.07 2.77
N ASN A 34 10.65 0.24 2.85
CA ASN A 34 10.15 1.55 3.25
C ASN A 34 9.27 1.34 4.48
N GLU A 35 9.61 2.04 5.55
CA GLU A 35 8.97 1.90 6.86
C GLU A 35 8.38 3.25 7.28
N PHE A 36 7.12 3.20 7.70
CA PHE A 36 6.33 4.35 8.14
C PHE A 36 5.88 4.11 9.57
N GLU A 37 6.35 4.93 10.49
CA GLU A 37 5.99 4.83 11.91
C GLU A 37 4.63 5.48 12.19
N LYS A 38 3.86 4.90 13.12
CA LYS A 38 2.54 5.39 13.55
C LYS A 38 2.49 6.86 13.96
N ASN A 39 3.59 7.38 14.50
CA ASN A 39 3.71 8.77 14.93
C ASN A 39 4.68 9.57 14.06
N GLY A 40 5.00 9.07 12.86
CA GLY A 40 5.84 9.76 11.89
C GLY A 40 5.03 10.79 11.07
N ASP A 41 5.74 11.71 10.43
CA ASP A 41 5.12 12.80 9.65
C ASP A 41 4.37 12.32 8.40
N GLU A 42 4.71 11.13 7.89
CA GLU A 42 4.20 10.60 6.63
C GLU A 42 2.92 9.75 6.78
N LEU A 43 2.56 9.35 8.01
CA LEU A 43 1.41 8.48 8.29
C LEU A 43 0.38 9.22 9.15
N LEU A 44 -0.76 9.55 8.57
CA LEU A 44 -1.80 10.32 9.26
C LEU A 44 -2.49 9.54 10.39
N GLU A 45 -2.74 8.25 10.16
CA GLU A 45 -3.35 7.36 11.14
C GLU A 45 -2.95 5.90 10.86
N LEU A 46 -2.70 5.14 11.93
CA LEU A 46 -2.53 3.69 11.87
C LEU A 46 -3.35 3.00 12.97
N LYS A 47 -4.30 2.18 12.53
CA LYS A 47 -5.11 1.31 13.39
C LYS A 47 -4.90 -0.12 12.96
N VAL A 48 -4.39 -0.95 13.87
CA VAL A 48 -4.12 -2.36 13.64
C VAL A 48 -4.73 -3.15 14.77
N GLU A 49 -5.68 -4.02 14.43
CA GLU A 49 -6.29 -4.97 15.37
C GLU A 49 -5.47 -6.27 15.45
N GLU A 50 -4.97 -6.71 14.30
CA GLU A 50 -4.10 -7.87 14.15
C GLU A 50 -3.01 -7.56 13.11
N THR A 51 -1.80 -8.07 13.31
CA THR A 51 -0.73 -7.92 12.33
C THR A 51 -1.15 -8.51 10.99
N ALA A 52 -1.00 -7.74 9.92
CA ALA A 52 -1.45 -8.13 8.60
C ALA A 52 -0.30 -8.09 7.59
N ALA A 53 -0.25 -9.05 6.67
CA ALA A 53 0.68 -8.99 5.56
C ALA A 53 0.10 -9.60 4.29
N ALA A 54 0.23 -8.92 3.17
CA ALA A 54 -0.18 -9.45 1.87
C ALA A 54 0.71 -8.89 0.75
N THR A 55 0.84 -9.67 -0.31
CA THR A 55 1.68 -9.34 -1.46
C THR A 55 0.81 -9.04 -2.67
N PHE A 56 1.19 -8.03 -3.45
CA PHE A 56 0.44 -7.58 -4.62
C PHE A 56 1.37 -7.31 -5.80
N THR A 57 0.83 -7.40 -7.01
CA THR A 57 1.54 -6.99 -8.23
C THR A 57 1.77 -5.48 -8.22
N LEU A 58 3.03 -5.08 -8.37
CA LEU A 58 3.46 -3.69 -8.26
C LEU A 58 2.85 -2.81 -9.36
N SER A 59 2.83 -3.29 -10.60
CA SER A 59 2.36 -2.53 -11.77
C SER A 59 0.92 -2.04 -11.59
N TYR A 60 0.03 -2.90 -11.06
CA TYR A 60 -1.35 -2.52 -10.76
C TYR A 60 -1.43 -1.42 -9.71
N LEU A 61 -0.71 -1.56 -8.59
CA LEU A 61 -0.72 -0.54 -7.54
C LEU A 61 -0.15 0.79 -8.05
N ARG A 62 0.90 0.75 -8.87
CA ARG A 62 1.47 1.95 -9.50
C ARG A 62 0.45 2.68 -10.37
N GLU A 63 -0.28 1.96 -11.22
CA GLU A 63 -1.31 2.55 -12.07
C GLU A 63 -2.41 3.19 -11.22
N VAL A 64 -2.89 2.47 -10.20
CA VAL A 64 -3.93 2.93 -9.28
C VAL A 64 -3.51 4.22 -8.57
N PHE A 65 -2.38 4.20 -7.85
CA PHE A 65 -1.92 5.38 -7.11
C PHE A 65 -1.54 6.53 -8.06
N GLY A 66 -1.10 6.24 -9.28
CA GLY A 66 -0.87 7.24 -10.32
C GLY A 66 -2.14 8.00 -10.71
N VAL A 67 -3.28 7.31 -10.79
CA VAL A 67 -4.58 7.93 -11.03
C VAL A 67 -5.07 8.67 -9.79
N LEU A 68 -5.03 8.04 -8.62
CA LEU A 68 -5.54 8.59 -7.35
C LEU A 68 -4.81 9.87 -6.92
N LYS A 69 -3.52 10.01 -7.25
CA LYS A 69 -2.74 11.22 -6.96
C LYS A 69 -3.32 12.49 -7.61
N ASN A 70 -4.08 12.36 -8.70
CA ASN A 70 -4.76 13.51 -9.32
C ASN A 70 -6.07 13.87 -8.61
N LEU A 71 -6.56 13.00 -7.73
CA LEU A 71 -7.82 13.16 -7.00
C LEU A 71 -7.60 13.72 -5.60
N THR A 72 -6.59 13.20 -4.89
CA THR A 72 -6.32 13.52 -3.49
C THR A 72 -4.87 13.18 -3.12
N ASP A 73 -4.35 13.90 -2.12
CA ASP A 73 -3.05 13.60 -1.50
C ASP A 73 -3.17 12.54 -0.38
N VAL A 74 -4.38 12.22 0.06
CA VAL A 74 -4.64 11.30 1.18
C VAL A 74 -5.48 10.12 0.71
N VAL A 75 -5.00 8.92 1.00
CA VAL A 75 -5.68 7.65 0.71
C VAL A 75 -5.79 6.82 1.98
N ASN A 76 -6.90 6.12 2.14
CA ASN A 76 -7.08 5.13 3.20
C ASN A 76 -6.85 3.73 2.62
N ILE A 77 -6.13 2.91 3.37
CA ILE A 77 -5.80 1.54 2.99
C ILE A 77 -6.26 0.61 4.12
N GLU A 78 -7.11 -0.36 3.78
CA GLU A 78 -7.45 -1.45 4.68
C GLU A 78 -6.82 -2.74 4.15
N LEU A 79 -6.12 -3.44 5.04
CA LEU A 79 -5.36 -4.63 4.72
C LEU A 79 -5.67 -5.74 5.72
N SER A 80 -5.76 -6.97 5.21
CA SER A 80 -5.73 -8.19 6.02
C SER A 80 -4.81 -9.21 5.35
N THR A 81 -4.31 -10.17 6.13
CA THR A 81 -3.35 -11.15 5.64
C THR A 81 -3.92 -11.96 4.48
N ASP A 82 -3.20 -12.01 3.36
CA ASP A 82 -3.58 -12.75 2.15
C ASP A 82 -5.04 -12.53 1.68
N MET A 83 -5.56 -11.32 1.93
CA MET A 83 -6.89 -10.87 1.51
C MET A 83 -6.80 -9.67 0.58
N PRO A 84 -7.86 -9.37 -0.21
CA PRO A 84 -7.86 -8.19 -1.07
C PRO A 84 -7.61 -6.90 -0.28
N ILE A 85 -6.69 -6.07 -0.77
CA ILE A 85 -6.49 -4.72 -0.22
C ILE A 85 -7.62 -3.82 -0.69
N LYS A 86 -8.17 -3.03 0.21
CA LYS A 86 -9.15 -1.99 -0.09
C LYS A 86 -8.45 -0.63 -0.04
N ILE A 87 -8.61 0.14 -1.11
CA ILE A 87 -8.04 1.48 -1.22
C ILE A 87 -9.19 2.46 -1.44
N GLU A 88 -9.27 3.46 -0.56
CA GLU A 88 -10.28 4.52 -0.63
C GLU A 88 -9.62 5.88 -0.79
N ALA A 89 -10.20 6.70 -1.66
CA ALA A 89 -9.74 8.04 -1.95
C ALA A 89 -10.95 8.96 -2.12
N ALA A 90 -10.95 10.08 -1.42
CA ALA A 90 -11.99 11.11 -1.54
C ALA A 90 -11.37 12.42 -2.02
N ALA A 91 -12.00 13.06 -3.00
CA ALA A 91 -11.55 14.37 -3.48
C ALA A 91 -11.89 15.47 -2.45
N PRO A 92 -11.19 16.63 -2.49
CA PRO A 92 -11.59 17.80 -1.72
C PRO A 92 -12.98 18.35 -2.09
N ILE A 93 -13.49 18.00 -3.27
CA ILE A 93 -14.81 18.38 -3.75
C ILE A 93 -15.85 17.36 -3.24
N PRO A 94 -16.99 17.80 -2.67
CA PRO A 94 -18.00 16.89 -2.15
C PRO A 94 -18.53 15.87 -3.17
N ASN A 95 -18.79 14.65 -2.69
CA ASN A 95 -19.42 13.54 -3.42
C ASN A 95 -18.57 12.94 -4.56
N ILE A 96 -17.24 13.08 -4.51
CA ILE A 96 -16.33 12.38 -5.42
C ILE A 96 -15.43 11.46 -4.61
N GLU A 97 -15.72 10.16 -4.67
CA GLU A 97 -15.02 9.11 -3.94
C GLU A 97 -14.72 7.94 -4.87
N ALA A 98 -13.61 7.25 -4.63
CA ALA A 98 -13.21 6.05 -5.32
C ALA A 98 -12.86 4.96 -4.31
N THR A 99 -13.41 3.76 -4.52
CA THR A 99 -13.07 2.56 -3.75
C THR A 99 -12.60 1.48 -4.72
N LEU A 100 -11.40 0.95 -4.47
CA LEU A 100 -10.81 -0.13 -5.25
C LEU A 100 -10.51 -1.33 -4.36
N TYR A 101 -10.67 -2.52 -4.92
CA TYR A 101 -10.19 -3.77 -4.33
C TYR A 101 -9.18 -4.43 -5.26
N LEU A 102 -8.03 -4.85 -4.72
CA LEU A 102 -7.02 -5.61 -5.46
C LEU A 102 -6.74 -6.91 -4.74
N ALA A 103 -6.91 -8.03 -5.45
CA ALA A 103 -6.63 -9.35 -4.90
C ALA A 103 -5.12 -9.55 -4.66
N PRO A 104 -4.75 -10.28 -3.60
CA PRO A 104 -3.36 -10.58 -3.31
C PRO A 104 -2.83 -11.66 -4.24
N CYS A 105 -1.52 -11.65 -4.44
CA CYS A 105 -0.80 -12.75 -5.06
C CYS A 105 -0.52 -13.81 -3.98
N ILE A 106 -0.91 -15.07 -4.26
CA ILE A 106 -0.75 -16.19 -3.32
C ILE A 106 0.34 -17.14 -3.82
N GLY A 107 1.22 -17.58 -2.92
CA GLY A 107 2.23 -18.61 -3.20
C GLY A 107 3.51 -18.09 -3.88
N ILE A 108 3.81 -16.79 -3.74
CA ILE A 108 5.03 -16.13 -4.21
C ILE A 108 6.01 -15.82 -3.09
#